data_AF-A0A0R1UJQ8-F1
#
_entry.id   AF-A0A0R1UJQ8-F1
#
_cell.length_a   1.000
_cell.length_b   1.000
_cell.length_c   1.000
_cell.angle_alpha   90.00
_cell.angle_beta   90.00
_cell.angle_gamma   90.00
#
_symmetry.space_group_name_H-M   'P 1'
#
loop_
_entity.id
_entity.type
_entity.pdbx_description
1 polymer ?
#
loop_
_entity_poly.entity_id
_entity_poly.type
_entity_poly.pdbx_seq_one_letter_code
_entity_poly.pdbx_strand_id
1 'polypeptide(L)'
;MKIKQTPSFERQLKKLAKKHFPISVLKPCLKALVENDTPILKRLKDHALSGNWKGYREFHPARYGNYSKNYDNWIVIYRLEHDTLTLLLVSTGSHEILDQ
;
A
#
# COMPACT_ATOMS: atom_id res chain seq x y z
N MET A 1 4.90 13.64 10.67
CA MET A 1 5.13 12.59 9.66
C MET A 1 5.27 13.16 8.24
N LYS A 2 6.42 12.94 7.61
CA LYS A 2 6.70 13.26 6.20
C LYS A 2 6.37 12.06 5.30
N ILE A 3 5.71 12.30 4.18
CA ILE A 3 5.44 11.25 3.18
C ILE A 3 6.42 11.41 2.01
N LYS A 4 7.11 10.32 1.65
CA LYS A 4 8.00 10.22 0.48
C LYS A 4 7.49 9.16 -0.48
N GLN A 5 7.62 9.42 -1.77
CA GLN A 5 7.31 8.47 -2.83
C GLN A 5 8.60 8.16 -3.58
N THR A 6 8.86 6.88 -3.85
CA THR A 6 9.98 6.52 -4.73
C THR A 6 9.59 6.76 -6.19
N PRO A 7 10.57 6.99 -7.10
CA PRO A 7 10.29 7.05 -8.54
C PRO A 7 9.61 5.78 -9.08
N SER A 8 9.89 4.62 -8.47
CA SER A 8 9.24 3.35 -8.82
C SER A 8 7.75 3.36 -8.49
N PHE A 9 7.41 3.78 -7.27
CA PHE A 9 6.03 3.94 -6.82
C PHE A 9 5.25 4.87 -7.74
N GLU A 10 5.77 6.06 -8.04
CA GLU A 10 5.08 7.03 -8.90
C GLU A 10 4.83 6.47 -10.30
N ARG A 11 5.82 5.80 -10.89
CA ARG A 11 5.69 5.17 -12.21
C ARG A 11 4.61 4.10 -12.22
N GLN A 12 4.56 3.24 -11.20
CA GLN A 12 3.58 2.17 -11.10
C GLN A 12 2.17 2.72 -10.83
N LEU A 13 2.05 3.73 -9.97
CA LEU A 13 0.78 4.40 -9.69
C LEU A 13 0.18 5.01 -10.97
N LYS A 14 1.02 5.69 -11.79
CA LYS A 14 0.61 6.20 -13.10
C LYS A 14 0.14 5.08 -14.04
N LYS A 15 0.79 3.91 -14.03
CA LYS A 15 0.35 2.75 -14.82
C LYS A 15 -1.01 2.23 -14.36
N LEU A 16 -1.27 2.14 -13.06
CA LEU A 16 -2.58 1.74 -12.54
C LEU A 16 -3.68 2.74 -12.87
N ALA A 17 -3.39 4.04 -12.78
CA ALA A 17 -4.32 5.09 -13.18
C ALA A 17 -4.77 4.93 -14.64
N LYS A 18 -3.82 4.65 -15.56
CA LYS A 18 -4.11 4.36 -16.98
C LYS A 18 -4.96 3.11 -17.18
N LYS A 19 -4.93 2.16 -16.24
CA LYS A 19 -5.79 0.96 -16.22
C LYS A 19 -7.10 1.18 -15.47
N HIS A 20 -7.46 2.43 -15.17
CA HIS A 20 -8.68 2.81 -14.46
C HIS A 20 -8.81 2.21 -13.05
N PHE A 21 -7.70 1.89 -12.40
CA PHE A 21 -7.73 1.56 -10.97
C PHE A 21 -8.20 2.77 -10.16
N PRO A 22 -8.95 2.57 -9.05
CA PRO A 22 -9.46 3.65 -8.22
C PRO A 22 -8.35 4.23 -7.32
N ILE A 23 -7.29 4.78 -7.92
CA ILE A 23 -6.09 5.27 -7.22
C ILE A 23 -6.38 6.40 -6.22
N SER A 24 -7.53 7.07 -6.35
CA SER A 24 -7.99 8.09 -5.39
C SER A 24 -8.19 7.51 -3.97
N VAL A 25 -8.45 6.20 -3.85
CA VAL A 25 -8.59 5.51 -2.56
C VAL A 25 -7.31 5.52 -1.73
N LEU A 26 -6.14 5.76 -2.35
CA LEU A 26 -4.89 5.83 -1.61
C LEU A 26 -4.86 7.02 -0.65
N LYS A 27 -5.49 8.16 -0.96
CA LYS A 27 -5.50 9.32 -0.08
C LYS A 27 -6.00 8.99 1.33
N PRO A 28 -7.19 8.39 1.50
CA PRO A 28 -7.64 8.02 2.83
C PRO A 28 -6.88 6.83 3.45
N CYS A 29 -6.30 5.92 2.66
CA CYS A 29 -5.40 4.90 3.20
C CYS A 29 -4.14 5.51 3.83
N LEU A 30 -3.52 6.48 3.14
CA LEU A 30 -2.36 7.21 3.66
C LEU A 30 -2.71 8.04 4.90
N LYS A 31 -3.91 8.63 4.92
CA LYS A 31 -4.42 9.33 6.11
C LYS A 31 -4.48 8.39 7.31
N ALA A 32 -5.06 7.20 7.15
CA ALA A 32 -5.13 6.19 8.20
C ALA A 32 -3.74 5.76 8.71
N LEU A 33 -2.74 5.68 7.83
CA LEU A 33 -1.35 5.43 8.22
C LEU A 33 -0.76 6.58 9.05
N VAL A 34 -1.00 7.83 8.65
CA VAL A 34 -0.52 9.04 9.36
C VAL A 34 -1.14 9.14 10.74
N GLU A 35 -2.43 8.84 10.86
CA GLU A 35 -3.20 8.96 12.09
C GLU A 35 -3.12 7.72 12.98
N ASN A 36 -2.45 6.66 12.52
CA ASN A 36 -2.41 5.35 13.17
C ASN A 36 -3.84 4.81 13.49
N ASP A 37 -4.76 4.97 12.52
CA ASP A 37 -6.16 4.55 12.63
C ASP A 37 -6.26 3.01 12.59
N THR A 38 -6.14 2.39 13.77
CA THR A 38 -6.07 0.92 13.87
C THR A 38 -7.29 0.17 13.32
N PRO A 39 -8.55 0.64 13.47
CA PRO A 39 -9.70 0.04 12.78
C PRO A 39 -9.54 0.00 11.25
N ILE A 40 -9.13 1.13 10.64
CA ILE A 40 -8.96 1.19 9.19
C ILE A 40 -7.76 0.34 8.76
N LEU A 41 -6.64 0.39 9.46
CA LEU A 41 -5.46 -0.41 9.13
C LEU A 41 -5.75 -1.92 9.16
N LYS A 42 -6.52 -2.40 10.15
CA LYS A 42 -7.01 -3.79 10.16
C LYS A 42 -7.86 -4.12 8.93
N ARG A 43 -8.75 -3.20 8.53
CA ARG A 43 -9.58 -3.38 7.31
C ARG A 43 -8.72 -3.44 6.04
N LEU A 44 -7.69 -2.61 5.95
CA LEU A 44 -6.73 -2.63 4.84
C LEU A 44 -5.84 -3.88 4.82
N LYS A 45 -5.95 -4.75 5.84
CA LYS A 45 -5.01 -5.84 6.11
C LYS A 45 -3.57 -5.34 6.13
N ASP A 46 -3.35 -4.20 6.78
CA ASP A 46 -2.01 -3.71 7.00
C ASP A 46 -1.21 -4.68 7.88
N HIS A 47 -0.06 -5.15 7.40
CA HIS A 47 0.80 -6.06 8.14
C HIS A 47 2.28 -5.89 7.75
N ALA A 48 3.16 -6.35 8.65
CA ALA A 48 4.59 -6.38 8.38
C ALA A 48 4.93 -7.54 7.45
N LEU A 49 5.84 -7.28 6.51
CA LEU A 49 6.39 -8.29 5.63
C LEU A 49 7.54 -9.05 6.32
N SER A 50 7.81 -10.26 5.85
CA SER A 50 8.85 -11.15 6.36
C SER A 50 10.03 -11.30 5.37
N GLY A 51 11.00 -12.16 5.71
CA GLY A 51 12.10 -12.52 4.82
C GLY A 51 12.93 -11.32 4.37
N ASN A 52 13.17 -11.23 3.06
CA ASN A 52 13.93 -10.13 2.45
C ASN A 52 13.24 -8.76 2.58
N TRP A 53 11.94 -8.75 2.90
CA TRP A 53 11.14 -7.55 3.13
C TRP A 53 10.95 -7.23 4.61
N LYS A 54 11.76 -7.81 5.50
CA LYS A 54 11.75 -7.47 6.92
C LYS A 54 11.96 -5.96 7.13
N GLY A 55 11.09 -5.35 7.93
CA GLY A 55 11.07 -3.90 8.18
C GLY A 55 10.20 -3.11 7.21
N TYR A 56 9.63 -3.76 6.20
CA TYR A 56 8.58 -3.20 5.35
C TYR A 56 7.20 -3.68 5.81
N ARG A 57 6.18 -2.98 5.33
CA ARG A 57 4.77 -3.29 5.55
C ARG A 57 4.02 -3.20 4.24
N GLU A 58 2.91 -3.89 4.14
CA GLU A 58 1.99 -3.76 3.02
C GLU A 58 0.55 -3.58 3.46
N PHE A 59 -0.26 -2.99 2.59
CA PHE A 59 -1.71 -2.90 2.76
C PHE A 59 -2.43 -2.99 1.41
N HIS A 60 -3.71 -3.37 1.45
CA HIS A 60 -4.57 -3.53 0.28
C HIS A 60 -5.52 -2.32 0.11
N PRO A 61 -5.26 -1.38 -0.83
CA PRO A 61 -6.07 -0.17 -0.95
C PRO A 61 -7.52 -0.45 -1.34
N ALA A 62 -7.77 -1.52 -2.09
CA ALA A 62 -9.10 -1.94 -2.50
C ALA A 62 -10.03 -2.29 -1.32
N ARG A 63 -9.48 -2.60 -0.14
CA ARG A 63 -10.29 -2.91 1.05
C ARG A 63 -10.81 -1.68 1.79
N TYR A 64 -10.33 -0.48 1.44
CA TYR A 64 -10.87 0.75 2.02
C TYR A 64 -12.31 1.02 1.53
N GLY A 65 -12.61 0.63 0.30
CA GLY A 65 -13.96 0.72 -0.27
C GLY A 65 -14.58 -0.66 -0.45
N ASN A 66 -15.81 -0.68 -0.98
CA ASN A 66 -16.47 -1.92 -1.39
C ASN A 66 -16.11 -2.24 -2.84
N TYR A 67 -14.82 -2.30 -3.15
CA TYR A 67 -14.35 -2.65 -4.49
C TYR A 67 -14.40 -4.17 -4.71
N SER A 68 -14.56 -4.59 -5.96
CA SER A 68 -14.59 -6.02 -6.33
C SER A 68 -13.35 -6.75 -5.81
N LYS A 69 -13.52 -8.02 -5.41
CA LYS A 69 -12.41 -8.93 -5.05
C LYS A 69 -11.31 -9.00 -6.11
N ASN A 70 -11.61 -8.66 -7.36
CA ASN A 70 -10.64 -8.59 -8.44
C ASN A 70 -9.51 -7.57 -8.19
N TYR A 71 -9.71 -6.59 -7.29
CA TYR A 71 -8.69 -5.62 -6.91
C TYR A 71 -7.92 -5.99 -5.64
N ASP A 72 -8.20 -7.14 -5.03
CA ASP A 72 -7.58 -7.50 -3.74
C ASP A 72 -6.09 -7.84 -3.87
N ASN A 73 -5.62 -8.21 -5.07
CA ASN A 73 -4.19 -8.35 -5.36
C ASN A 73 -3.48 -7.00 -5.53
N TRP A 74 -4.21 -5.87 -5.40
CA TRP A 74 -3.57 -4.57 -5.37
C TRP A 74 -3.06 -4.28 -3.97
N ILE A 75 -1.74 -4.18 -3.84
CA ILE A 75 -1.07 -3.79 -2.61
C ILE A 75 -0.20 -2.55 -2.80
N VAL A 76 0.08 -1.88 -1.69
CA VAL A 76 1.13 -0.88 -1.57
C VAL A 76 2.11 -1.30 -0.49
N ILE A 77 3.40 -1.36 -0.85
CA ILE A 77 4.48 -1.60 0.09
C ILE A 77 5.04 -0.28 0.56
N TYR A 78 5.22 -0.16 1.87
CA TYR A 78 5.73 1.02 2.52
C TYR A 78 6.70 0.69 3.66
N ARG A 79 7.41 1.71 4.13
CA ARG A 79 8.25 1.64 5.32
C ARG A 79 8.02 2.87 6.20
N LEU A 80 7.97 2.64 7.51
CA LEU A 80 7.97 3.69 8.52
C LEU A 80 9.35 3.73 9.18
N GLU A 81 10.04 4.86 9.06
CA GLU A 81 11.31 5.10 9.72
C GLU A 81 11.31 6.49 10.34
N HIS A 82 11.53 6.54 11.65
CA HIS A 82 11.45 7.77 12.45
C HIS A 82 10.08 8.46 12.23
N ASP A 83 10.07 9.63 11.59
CA ASP A 83 8.86 10.38 11.23
C ASP A 83 8.62 10.40 9.70
N THR A 84 9.12 9.39 8.97
CA THR A 84 8.98 9.31 7.51
C THR A 84 8.24 8.04 7.08
N LEU A 85 7.12 8.23 6.37
CA LEU A 85 6.42 7.21 5.61
C LEU A 85 6.95 7.20 4.17
N THR A 86 7.65 6.14 3.78
CA THR A 86 8.16 5.98 2.41
C THR A 86 7.32 4.95 1.66
N LEU A 87 6.78 5.33 0.49
CA LEU A 87 6.02 4.47 -0.41
C LEU A 87 6.95 3.91 -1.51
N LEU A 88 7.08 2.59 -1.56
CA LEU A 88 8.10 1.92 -2.39
C LEU A 88 7.53 1.30 -3.66
N LEU A 89 6.46 0.52 -3.53
CA LEU A 89 5.97 -0.33 -4.60
C LEU A 89 4.45 -0.37 -4.62
N VAL A 90 3.90 -0.53 -5.82
CA VAL A 90 2.52 -0.88 -6.07
C VAL A 90 2.50 -2.16 -6.90
N SER A 91 1.91 -3.24 -6.37
CA SER A 91 1.80 -4.53 -7.07
C SER A 91 0.34 -4.91 -7.29
N THR A 92 0.06 -5.69 -8.35
CA THR A 92 -1.27 -6.20 -8.72
C THR A 92 -1.28 -7.71 -9.04
N GLY A 93 -0.19 -8.43 -8.74
CA GLY A 93 0.02 -9.85 -9.06
C GLY A 93 0.15 -10.74 -7.82
N SER A 94 0.48 -12.03 -7.99
CA SER A 94 0.74 -12.93 -6.85
C SER A 94 1.82 -12.35 -5.94
N HIS A 95 1.53 -12.29 -4.63
CA HIS A 95 2.39 -11.69 -3.61
C HIS A 95 3.36 -12.69 -2.98
N GLU A 96 3.42 -13.94 -3.47
CA GLU A 96 4.28 -15.00 -2.92
C GLU A 96 5.77 -14.62 -2.84
N ILE A 97 6.23 -13.65 -3.64
CA ILE A 97 7.61 -13.13 -3.59
C ILE A 97 7.88 -12.27 -2.35
N LEU A 98 6.84 -11.75 -1.68
CA LEU A 98 6.97 -10.84 -0.54
C LEU A 98 7.09 -11.57 0.80
N ASP A 99 6.70 -12.84 0.84
CA ASP A 99 6.75 -13.69 2.03
C ASP A 99 8.02 -14.56 2.11
N GLN A 100 8.92 -14.46 1.11
CA GLN A 100 10.16 -15.25 0.99
C GLN A 100 11.38 -14.64 1.70
#